data_AF-V4LDC9-F1
#
_entry.id   AF-V4LDC9-F1
#
_cell.length_a   1.000
_cell.length_b   1.000
_cell.length_c   1.000
_cell.angle_alpha   90.00
_cell.angle_beta   90.00
_cell.angle_gamma   90.00
#
_symmetry.space_group_name_H-M   'P 1'
#
loop_
_entity.id
_entity.type
_entity.pdbx_description
1 polymer ?
#
loop_
_entity_poly.entity_id
_entity_poly.type
_entity_poly.pdbx_seq_one_letter_code
_entity_poly.pdbx_strand_id
1 'polypeptide(L)'
;MASASSSDGVAGRLRNASLVLVSDNSSTISDIRKAVTMMKNIAVQFEKDNQTEKVKDLENSVAELLDLFGDCAHRSAAIQSVANAYQSGEQLTDFKKLLDDEFTKIKATTSSVTQNDHLMRQFREAVWNVHHAGEPMPGDDEEDIVMTSTQCPLLNMTCPVSGKPLTELADPVRSMDCKHVYDKSAIMHYISKNSNAKCPIAGCRGKLQNNKVVCDPMLKYEIEELRTMNKQSNRGEVIEDFTDLVDED
;
A
#
# COMPACT_ATOMS: atom_id res chain seq x y z
N MET A 1 2.70 -52.39 11.81
CA MET A 1 3.33 -51.05 11.68
C MET A 1 2.76 -50.38 10.43
N ALA A 2 1.89 -49.38 10.61
CA ALA A 2 1.59 -48.32 9.63
C ALA A 2 0.42 -47.45 10.15
N SER A 3 0.73 -46.47 11.01
CA SER A 3 -0.20 -45.40 11.40
C SER A 3 0.56 -44.08 11.33
N ALA A 4 0.71 -43.53 10.12
CA ALA A 4 1.41 -42.26 9.90
C ALA A 4 0.87 -41.46 8.70
N SER A 5 -0.43 -41.56 8.38
CA SER A 5 -1.01 -40.86 7.22
C SER A 5 -2.16 -39.89 7.53
N SER A 6 -2.62 -39.78 8.78
CA SER A 6 -3.80 -38.96 9.12
C SER A 6 -3.48 -37.55 9.64
N SER A 7 -2.37 -37.37 10.37
CA SER A 7 -2.00 -36.06 10.95
C SER A 7 -1.57 -35.05 9.88
N ASP A 8 -0.84 -35.51 8.86
CA ASP A 8 -0.35 -34.66 7.77
C ASP A 8 -1.50 -34.11 6.90
N GLY A 9 -2.58 -34.89 6.78
CA GLY A 9 -3.79 -34.48 6.06
C GLY A 9 -4.57 -33.36 6.76
N VAL A 10 -4.67 -33.38 8.09
CA VAL A 10 -5.39 -32.35 8.86
C VAL A 10 -4.61 -31.03 8.88
N ALA A 11 -3.30 -31.10 9.13
CA ALA A 11 -2.42 -29.92 9.07
C ALA A 11 -2.41 -29.30 7.65
N GLY A 12 -2.38 -30.13 6.60
CA GLY A 12 -2.49 -29.67 5.22
C GLY A 12 -3.81 -28.96 4.92
N ARG A 13 -4.95 -29.50 5.41
CA ARG A 13 -6.27 -28.85 5.25
C ARG A 13 -6.34 -27.51 5.99
N LEU A 14 -5.77 -27.43 7.19
CA LEU A 14 -5.72 -26.19 7.97
C LEU A 14 -4.91 -25.11 7.25
N ARG A 15 -3.75 -25.46 6.69
CA ARG A 15 -2.92 -24.54 5.88
C ARG A 15 -3.65 -24.06 4.62
N ASN A 16 -4.37 -24.95 3.94
CA ASN A 16 -5.14 -24.53 2.77
C ASN A 16 -6.29 -23.58 3.15
N ALA A 17 -7.01 -23.86 4.24
CA ALA A 17 -8.05 -22.97 4.74
C ALA A 17 -7.48 -21.61 5.18
N SER A 18 -6.29 -21.59 5.81
CA SER A 18 -5.64 -20.35 6.20
C SER A 18 -5.24 -19.50 4.99
N LEU A 19 -4.75 -20.12 3.91
CA LEU A 19 -4.41 -19.40 2.68
C LEU A 19 -5.63 -18.70 2.06
N VAL A 20 -6.80 -19.35 2.08
CA VAL A 20 -8.06 -18.74 1.60
C VAL A 20 -8.43 -17.54 2.48
N LEU A 21 -8.45 -17.71 3.81
CA LEU A 21 -8.81 -16.63 4.74
C LEU A 21 -7.84 -15.45 4.68
N VAL A 22 -6.54 -15.71 4.54
CA VAL A 22 -5.51 -14.67 4.36
C VAL A 22 -5.69 -13.95 3.04
N SER A 23 -6.04 -14.67 1.97
CA SER A 23 -6.37 -14.08 0.67
C SER A 23 -7.58 -13.15 0.77
N ASP A 24 -8.67 -13.59 1.40
CA ASP A 24 -9.89 -12.79 1.56
C ASP A 24 -9.61 -11.52 2.38
N ASN A 25 -8.88 -11.65 3.49
CA ASN A 25 -8.45 -10.48 4.27
C ASN A 25 -7.57 -9.52 3.47
N SER A 26 -6.69 -10.04 2.60
CA SER A 26 -5.87 -9.18 1.74
C SER A 26 -6.70 -8.35 0.76
N SER A 27 -7.82 -8.90 0.26
CA SER A 27 -8.78 -8.17 -0.56
C SER A 27 -9.44 -7.06 0.26
N THR A 28 -9.93 -7.37 1.45
CA THR A 28 -10.57 -6.38 2.36
C THR A 28 -9.60 -5.25 2.72
N ILE A 29 -8.35 -5.56 3.05
CA ILE A 29 -7.27 -4.59 3.30
C ILE A 29 -7.06 -3.66 2.10
N SER A 30 -7.12 -4.21 0.88
CA SER A 30 -7.05 -3.41 -0.35
C SER A 30 -8.27 -2.49 -0.47
N ASP A 31 -9.48 -2.99 -0.23
CA ASP A 31 -10.69 -2.18 -0.38
C ASP A 31 -10.80 -1.08 0.67
N ILE A 32 -10.34 -1.33 1.90
CA ILE A 32 -10.18 -0.30 2.94
C ILE A 32 -9.25 0.81 2.46
N ARG A 33 -8.08 0.47 1.91
CA ARG A 33 -7.13 1.50 1.44
C ARG A 33 -7.71 2.34 0.30
N LYS A 34 -8.46 1.73 -0.63
CA LYS A 34 -9.18 2.48 -1.68
C LYS A 34 -10.20 3.43 -1.07
N ALA A 35 -10.97 2.96 -0.07
CA ALA A 35 -11.96 3.79 0.61
C ALA A 35 -11.30 4.99 1.33
N VAL A 36 -10.17 4.79 2.01
CA VAL A 36 -9.38 5.88 2.62
C VAL A 36 -8.96 6.92 1.57
N THR A 37 -8.44 6.48 0.42
CA THR A 37 -8.09 7.41 -0.66
C THR A 37 -9.32 8.15 -1.22
N MET A 38 -10.46 7.48 -1.37
CA MET A 38 -11.70 8.14 -1.79
C MET A 38 -12.15 9.19 -0.77
N MET A 39 -12.12 8.85 0.53
CA MET A 39 -12.46 9.78 1.62
C MET A 39 -11.51 10.99 1.63
N LYS A 40 -10.21 10.79 1.42
CA LYS A 40 -9.24 11.88 1.24
C LYS A 40 -9.64 12.82 0.11
N ASN A 41 -9.96 12.27 -1.06
CA ASN A 41 -10.33 13.08 -2.22
C ASN A 41 -11.63 13.87 -1.99
N ILE A 42 -12.60 13.29 -1.26
CA ILE A 42 -13.83 13.98 -0.86
C ILE A 42 -13.54 15.07 0.18
N ALA A 43 -12.69 14.79 1.17
CA ALA A 43 -12.28 15.77 2.17
C ALA A 43 -11.62 17.00 1.53
N VAL A 44 -10.79 16.80 0.51
CA VAL A 44 -10.23 17.89 -0.30
C VAL A 44 -11.31 18.75 -0.97
N GLN A 45 -12.41 18.16 -1.44
CA GLN A 45 -13.52 18.96 -2.01
C GLN A 45 -14.28 19.71 -0.92
N PHE A 46 -14.56 19.07 0.21
CA PHE A 46 -15.21 19.73 1.34
C PHE A 46 -14.38 20.88 1.89
N GLU A 47 -13.05 20.74 1.94
CA GLU A 47 -12.14 21.81 2.34
C GLU A 47 -12.22 23.00 1.38
N LYS A 48 -12.22 22.76 0.06
CA LYS A 48 -12.43 23.81 -0.96
C LYS A 48 -13.77 24.52 -0.81
N ASP A 49 -14.80 23.79 -0.41
CA ASP A 49 -16.14 24.31 -0.16
C ASP A 49 -16.29 24.94 1.25
N ASN A 50 -15.20 25.03 2.03
CA ASN A 50 -15.17 25.53 3.42
C ASN A 50 -16.11 24.77 4.38
N GLN A 51 -16.32 23.46 4.14
CA GLN A 51 -17.17 22.59 4.95
C GLN A 51 -16.37 21.85 6.02
N THR A 52 -15.72 22.60 6.93
CA THR A 52 -14.77 22.08 7.93
C THR A 52 -15.35 20.99 8.84
N GLU A 53 -16.65 21.07 9.19
CA GLU A 53 -17.31 20.03 10.00
C GLU A 53 -17.30 18.66 9.29
N LYS A 54 -17.59 18.64 7.99
CA LYS A 54 -17.59 17.39 7.20
C LYS A 54 -16.18 16.84 6.97
N VAL A 55 -15.18 17.72 6.86
CA VAL A 55 -13.76 17.32 6.80
C VAL A 55 -13.38 16.58 8.09
N LYS A 56 -13.78 17.12 9.23
CA LYS A 56 -13.53 16.50 10.54
C LYS A 56 -14.27 15.17 10.71
N ASP A 57 -15.53 15.08 10.26
CA ASP A 57 -16.29 13.82 10.28
C ASP A 57 -15.63 12.73 9.42
N LEU A 58 -15.13 13.12 8.24
CA LEU A 58 -14.35 12.22 7.38
C LEU A 58 -13.03 11.81 8.02
N GLU A 59 -12.31 12.72 8.67
CA GLU A 59 -11.06 12.40 9.37
C GLU A 59 -11.29 11.36 10.47
N ASN A 60 -12.33 11.54 11.29
CA ASN A 60 -12.72 10.57 12.32
C ASN A 60 -13.06 9.21 11.70
N SER A 61 -13.83 9.21 10.60
CA SER A 61 -14.19 7.98 9.88
C SER A 61 -12.96 7.26 9.30
N VAL A 62 -11.98 8.03 8.79
CA VAL A 62 -10.69 7.48 8.32
C VAL A 62 -9.90 6.88 9.47
N ALA A 63 -9.86 7.53 10.64
CA ALA A 63 -9.18 7.01 11.82
C ALA A 63 -9.74 5.65 12.25
N GLU A 64 -11.06 5.55 12.39
CA GLU A 64 -11.75 4.30 12.73
C GLU A 64 -11.48 3.20 11.69
N LEU A 65 -11.49 3.56 10.40
CA LEU A 65 -11.25 2.59 9.33
C LEU A 65 -9.79 2.10 9.30
N LEU A 66 -8.82 2.96 9.64
CA LEU A 66 -7.41 2.59 9.75
C LEU A 66 -7.15 1.71 10.97
N ASP A 67 -7.83 1.93 12.08
CA ASP A 67 -7.77 1.02 13.23
C ASP A 67 -8.24 -0.39 12.85
N LEU A 68 -9.39 -0.48 12.14
CA LEU A 68 -9.89 -1.75 11.61
C LEU A 68 -8.93 -2.40 10.62
N PHE A 69 -8.28 -1.61 9.76
CA PHE A 69 -7.25 -2.08 8.84
C PHE A 69 -6.09 -2.74 9.58
N GLY A 70 -5.60 -2.12 10.65
CA GLY A 70 -4.52 -2.65 11.48
C GLY A 70 -4.92 -3.99 12.11
N ASP A 71 -6.14 -4.08 12.65
CA ASP A 71 -6.67 -5.32 13.21
C ASP A 71 -6.81 -6.43 12.17
N CYS A 72 -7.26 -6.14 10.95
CA CYS A 72 -7.30 -7.11 9.84
C CYS A 72 -5.91 -7.65 9.47
N ALA A 73 -4.89 -6.79 9.46
CA ALA A 73 -3.52 -7.20 9.18
C ALA A 73 -2.97 -8.12 10.29
N HIS A 74 -3.16 -7.75 11.55
CA HIS A 74 -2.75 -8.58 12.69
C HIS A 74 -3.49 -9.93 12.72
N ARG A 75 -4.79 -9.97 12.42
CA ARG A 75 -5.57 -11.22 12.33
C ARG A 75 -5.06 -12.13 11.21
N SER A 76 -4.70 -11.57 10.06
CA SER A 76 -4.13 -12.34 8.96
C SER A 76 -2.78 -12.96 9.35
N ALA A 77 -1.95 -12.20 10.05
CA ALA A 77 -0.68 -12.70 10.58
C ALA A 77 -0.90 -13.80 11.63
N ALA A 78 -1.88 -13.66 12.52
CA ALA A 78 -2.24 -14.68 13.50
C ALA A 78 -2.71 -15.98 12.86
N ILE A 79 -3.62 -15.89 11.87
CA ILE A 79 -4.11 -17.05 11.10
C ILE A 79 -2.95 -17.79 10.43
N GLN A 80 -2.04 -17.06 9.78
CA GLN A 80 -0.88 -17.65 9.12
C GLN A 80 0.12 -18.27 10.11
N SER A 81 0.37 -17.59 11.25
CA SER A 81 1.25 -18.08 12.32
C SER A 81 0.73 -19.40 12.88
N VAL A 82 -0.55 -19.44 13.29
CA VAL A 82 -1.21 -20.64 13.82
C VAL A 82 -1.19 -21.77 12.81
N ALA A 83 -1.57 -21.52 11.55
CA ALA A 83 -1.62 -22.57 10.53
C ALA A 83 -0.24 -23.17 10.21
N ASN A 84 0.83 -22.37 10.30
CA ASN A 84 2.19 -22.84 10.07
C ASN A 84 2.73 -23.66 11.25
N ALA A 85 2.43 -23.24 12.48
CA ALA A 85 2.95 -23.83 13.72
C ALA A 85 2.12 -24.99 14.27
N TYR A 86 0.85 -25.13 13.85
CA TYR A 86 -0.06 -26.10 14.44
C TYR A 86 0.38 -27.55 14.22
N GLN A 87 0.37 -28.32 15.30
CA GLN A 87 0.53 -29.78 15.30
C GLN A 87 -0.66 -30.41 16.03
N SER A 88 -1.19 -31.50 15.48
CA SER A 88 -2.30 -32.23 16.09
C SER A 88 -1.86 -32.86 17.42
N GLY A 89 -2.49 -32.44 18.51
CA GLY A 89 -2.34 -33.06 19.83
C GLY A 89 -3.39 -34.13 20.11
N GLU A 90 -3.28 -34.80 21.25
CA GLU A 90 -4.25 -35.80 21.71
C GLU A 90 -5.58 -35.19 22.17
N GLN A 91 -5.59 -33.91 22.54
CA GLN A 91 -6.78 -33.18 22.99
C GLN A 91 -7.38 -32.30 21.88
N LEU A 92 -8.69 -32.07 21.97
CA LEU A 92 -9.40 -31.14 21.10
C LEU A 92 -8.81 -29.74 21.24
N THR A 93 -8.44 -29.13 20.11
CA THR A 93 -7.91 -27.76 20.09
C THR A 93 -9.04 -26.75 20.07
N ASP A 94 -9.00 -25.77 20.99
CA ASP A 94 -9.81 -24.56 20.90
C ASP A 94 -9.13 -23.55 19.96
N PHE A 95 -9.48 -23.63 18.68
CA PHE A 95 -8.92 -22.75 17.65
C PHE A 95 -9.29 -21.28 17.85
N LYS A 96 -10.44 -20.98 18.46
CA LYS A 96 -10.84 -19.60 18.71
C LYS A 96 -9.88 -18.96 19.70
N LYS A 97 -9.68 -19.61 20.85
CA LYS A 97 -8.74 -19.13 21.86
C LYS A 97 -7.31 -19.04 21.32
N LEU A 98 -6.86 -20.06 20.58
CA LEU A 98 -5.52 -20.07 19.99
C LEU A 98 -5.28 -18.88 19.05
N LEU A 99 -6.26 -18.55 18.21
CA LEU A 99 -6.19 -17.41 17.29
C LEU A 99 -6.27 -16.06 18.02
N ASP A 100 -7.15 -15.95 19.03
CA ASP A 100 -7.30 -14.71 19.82
C ASP A 100 -6.04 -14.42 20.66
N ASP A 101 -5.43 -15.45 21.25
CA ASP A 101 -4.17 -15.34 22.00
C ASP A 101 -3.02 -14.91 21.07
N GLU A 102 -2.88 -15.53 19.90
CA GLU A 102 -1.84 -15.18 18.92
C GLU A 102 -2.07 -13.79 18.32
N PHE A 103 -3.32 -13.39 18.06
CA PHE A 103 -3.67 -12.03 17.64
C PHE A 103 -3.26 -10.99 18.69
N THR A 104 -3.60 -11.22 19.95
CA THR A 104 -3.27 -10.30 21.06
C THR A 104 -1.77 -10.15 21.20
N LYS A 105 -1.03 -11.26 21.12
CA LYS A 105 0.44 -11.28 21.13
C LYS A 105 1.03 -10.50 19.96
N ILE A 106 0.56 -10.72 18.73
CA ILE A 106 1.02 -10.00 17.54
C ILE A 106 0.72 -8.51 17.68
N LYS A 107 -0.50 -8.13 18.06
CA LYS A 107 -0.91 -6.74 18.26
C LYS A 107 -0.06 -6.03 19.32
N ALA A 108 0.35 -6.73 20.38
CA ALA A 108 1.24 -6.18 21.42
C ALA A 108 2.71 -6.06 20.97
N THR A 109 3.16 -6.90 20.04
CA THR A 109 4.56 -6.94 19.56
C THR A 109 4.79 -5.97 18.39
N THR A 110 3.75 -5.71 17.61
CA THR A 110 3.82 -4.82 16.45
C THR A 110 3.71 -3.38 16.93
N SER A 111 4.79 -2.60 16.84
CA SER A 111 4.72 -1.15 17.09
C SER A 111 3.67 -0.57 16.14
N SER A 112 2.66 0.09 16.70
CA SER A 112 1.45 0.56 16.03
C SER A 112 1.66 1.67 14.98
N VAL A 113 2.91 2.09 14.73
CA VAL A 113 3.20 3.45 14.28
C VAL A 113 3.51 3.61 12.78
N THR A 114 3.54 2.55 11.96
CA THR A 114 4.27 2.69 10.67
C THR A 114 3.43 2.84 9.40
N GLN A 115 2.19 2.32 9.33
CA GLN A 115 1.40 2.39 8.08
C GLN A 115 0.10 3.18 8.21
N ASN A 116 -0.61 3.03 9.32
CA ASN A 116 -1.85 3.79 9.57
C ASN A 116 -1.55 5.27 9.72
N ASP A 117 -0.51 5.60 10.47
CA ASP A 117 -0.07 6.99 10.68
C ASP A 117 0.36 7.63 9.36
N HIS A 118 1.03 6.89 8.48
CA HIS A 118 1.37 7.36 7.15
C HIS A 118 0.13 7.65 6.29
N LEU A 119 -0.90 6.78 6.31
CA LEU A 119 -2.13 7.00 5.56
C LEU A 119 -2.96 8.17 6.12
N MET A 120 -3.02 8.30 7.45
CA MET A 120 -3.67 9.41 8.12
C MET A 120 -2.95 10.74 7.85
N ARG A 121 -1.62 10.72 7.88
CA ARG A 121 -0.78 11.86 7.52
C ARG A 121 -1.02 12.30 6.08
N GLN A 122 -1.03 11.39 5.12
CA GLN A 122 -1.37 11.70 3.73
C GLN A 122 -2.76 12.30 3.57
N PHE A 123 -3.73 11.85 4.38
CA PHE A 123 -5.06 12.45 4.41
C PHE A 123 -4.98 13.91 4.88
N ARG A 124 -4.34 14.17 6.03
CA ARG A 124 -4.21 15.51 6.61
C ARG A 124 -3.43 16.47 5.71
N GLU A 125 -2.30 16.02 5.15
CA GLU A 125 -1.49 16.81 4.22
C GLU A 125 -2.28 17.19 2.97
N ALA A 126 -3.09 16.29 2.41
CA ALA A 126 -3.91 16.60 1.24
C ALA A 126 -4.96 17.67 1.53
N VAL A 127 -5.57 17.63 2.71
CA VAL A 127 -6.51 18.67 3.18
C VAL A 127 -5.77 19.99 3.41
N TRP A 128 -4.64 19.97 4.13
CA TRP A 128 -3.81 21.16 4.41
C TRP A 128 -3.39 21.91 3.13
N ASN A 129 -2.94 21.16 2.12
CA ASN A 129 -2.47 21.69 0.85
C ASN A 129 -3.53 22.45 0.04
N VAL A 130 -4.82 22.35 0.38
CA VAL A 130 -5.89 23.10 -0.29
C VAL A 130 -5.70 24.61 -0.14
N HIS A 131 -5.23 25.05 1.04
CA HIS A 131 -5.05 26.47 1.37
C HIS A 131 -3.58 26.86 1.59
N HIS A 132 -2.67 25.87 1.66
CA HIS A 132 -1.27 26.05 2.04
C HIS A 132 -0.32 25.32 1.08
N ALA A 133 -0.62 25.37 -0.22
CA ALA A 133 0.17 24.67 -1.22
C ALA A 133 1.66 25.10 -1.17
N GLY A 134 2.55 24.12 -0.97
CA GLY A 134 3.99 24.36 -0.87
C GLY A 134 4.49 24.69 0.54
N GLU A 135 3.59 24.79 1.52
CA GLU A 135 3.95 24.95 2.93
C GLU A 135 3.88 23.60 3.66
N PRO A 136 4.86 23.27 4.52
CA PRO A 136 4.79 22.08 5.35
C PRO A 136 3.64 22.19 6.35
N MET A 137 2.98 21.06 6.63
CA MET A 137 1.91 21.02 7.62
C MET A 137 2.49 21.20 9.04
N PRO A 138 1.93 22.09 9.89
CA PRO A 138 2.47 22.34 11.24
C PRO A 138 2.44 21.11 12.15
N GLY A 139 3.48 20.92 12.98
CA GLY A 139 3.60 19.82 13.94
C GLY A 139 4.38 18.61 13.43
N ASP A 140 5.21 18.81 12.42
CA ASP A 140 5.92 17.78 11.66
C ASP A 140 7.45 17.78 11.93
N ASP A 141 7.86 18.49 12.98
CA ASP A 141 9.26 18.86 13.25
C ASP A 141 10.07 17.75 13.95
N GLU A 142 9.45 16.61 14.31
CA GLU A 142 10.10 15.53 15.09
C GLU A 142 10.49 14.29 14.28
N GLU A 143 10.14 14.19 13.00
CA GLU A 143 10.58 13.08 12.15
C GLU A 143 11.29 13.59 10.91
N ASP A 144 12.60 13.32 10.88
CA ASP A 144 13.57 13.51 9.79
C ASP A 144 12.92 13.82 8.43
N ILE A 145 13.15 15.03 7.93
CA ILE A 145 12.64 15.55 6.65
C ILE A 145 13.14 14.64 5.52
N VAL A 146 12.43 13.55 5.27
CA VAL A 146 12.43 12.94 3.96
C VAL A 146 11.48 13.80 3.15
N MET A 147 12.07 14.69 2.34
CA MET A 147 11.45 15.31 1.18
C MET A 147 10.82 14.22 0.31
N THR A 148 9.65 13.72 0.70
CA THR A 148 8.81 12.90 -0.14
C THR A 148 7.68 13.79 -0.59
N SER A 149 8.02 14.73 -1.47
CA SER A 149 7.10 15.51 -2.30
C SER A 149 6.22 14.63 -3.20
N THR A 150 6.11 13.33 -2.92
CA THR A 150 5.32 12.39 -3.69
C THR A 150 4.31 11.79 -2.74
N GLN A 151 3.08 12.30 -2.82
CA GLN A 151 1.86 11.73 -2.25
C GLN A 151 1.54 10.32 -2.82
N CYS A 152 2.54 9.63 -3.37
CA CYS A 152 2.42 8.40 -4.13
C CYS A 152 3.11 7.26 -3.37
N PRO A 153 2.41 6.19 -3.00
CA PRO A 153 2.98 5.04 -2.28
C PRO A 153 3.93 4.18 -3.14
N LEU A 154 4.23 4.59 -4.39
CA LEU A 154 5.09 3.87 -5.32
C LEU A 154 6.56 4.23 -5.06
N LEU A 155 7.42 3.22 -4.91
CA LEU A 155 8.86 3.41 -4.65
C LEU A 155 9.67 3.90 -5.87
N ASN A 156 9.04 3.97 -7.05
CA ASN A 156 9.67 4.44 -8.27
C ASN A 156 8.62 5.08 -9.18
N MET A 157 9.05 6.01 -10.04
CA MET A 157 8.18 6.76 -10.97
C MET A 157 8.29 6.28 -12.42
N THR A 158 9.37 5.57 -12.74
CA THR A 158 9.64 4.97 -14.04
C THR A 158 10.01 3.50 -13.87
N CYS A 159 9.72 2.68 -14.87
CA CYS A 159 10.15 1.30 -14.90
C CYS A 159 11.68 1.23 -15.09
N PRO A 160 12.44 0.61 -14.17
CA PRO A 160 13.90 0.54 -14.25
C PRO A 160 14.45 -0.25 -15.44
N VAL A 161 13.61 -1.07 -16.09
CA VAL A 161 14.02 -1.92 -17.23
C VAL A 161 13.62 -1.30 -18.56
N SER A 162 12.39 -0.80 -18.69
CA SER A 162 11.89 -0.23 -19.94
C SER A 162 12.08 1.29 -20.06
N GLY A 163 12.37 1.97 -18.95
CA GLY A 163 12.46 3.43 -18.89
C GLY A 163 11.12 4.17 -18.94
N LYS A 164 10.02 3.47 -19.21
CA LYS A 164 8.68 4.08 -19.33
C LYS A 164 8.19 4.63 -17.98
N PRO A 165 7.50 5.78 -17.94
CA PRO A 165 6.76 6.23 -16.76
C PRO A 165 5.76 5.18 -16.29
N LEU A 166 5.56 5.05 -14.97
CA LEU A 166 4.59 4.09 -14.42
C LEU A 166 3.17 4.35 -14.91
N THR A 167 2.82 5.62 -15.13
CA THR A 167 1.52 6.07 -15.66
C THR A 167 1.25 5.55 -17.07
N GLU A 168 2.27 5.20 -17.85
CA GLU A 168 2.17 4.72 -19.24
C GLU A 168 2.26 3.19 -19.37
N LEU A 169 2.38 2.47 -18.26
CA LEU A 169 2.46 1.02 -18.29
C LEU A 169 1.09 0.39 -18.59
N ALA A 170 1.03 -0.47 -19.61
CA ALA A 170 -0.15 -1.26 -19.93
C ALA A 170 -0.39 -2.37 -18.89
N ASP A 171 0.67 -3.12 -18.56
CA ASP A 171 0.64 -4.21 -17.58
C ASP A 171 1.70 -3.96 -16.48
N PRO A 172 1.39 -3.13 -15.47
CA PRO A 172 2.30 -2.89 -14.36
C PRO A 172 2.36 -4.11 -13.44
N VAL A 173 3.56 -4.44 -12.96
CA VAL A 173 3.78 -5.51 -11.99
C VAL A 173 4.75 -5.05 -10.91
N ARG A 174 4.56 -5.52 -9.69
CA ARG A 174 5.36 -5.19 -8.50
C ARG A 174 6.11 -6.42 -8.00
N SER A 175 7.36 -6.23 -7.59
CA SER A 175 8.11 -7.28 -6.90
C SER A 175 7.64 -7.39 -5.44
N MET A 176 7.29 -8.59 -5.00
CA MET A 176 6.92 -8.85 -3.60
C MET A 176 8.09 -8.68 -2.62
N ASP A 177 9.33 -8.82 -3.10
CA ASP A 177 10.53 -8.74 -2.25
C ASP A 177 11.02 -7.30 -2.04
N CYS A 178 10.91 -6.44 -3.07
CA CYS A 178 11.43 -5.07 -3.02
C CYS A 178 10.43 -3.97 -3.35
N LYS A 179 9.16 -4.30 -3.62
CA LYS A 179 8.03 -3.40 -3.90
C LYS A 179 8.17 -2.44 -5.09
N HIS A 180 9.28 -2.47 -5.82
CA HIS A 180 9.44 -1.71 -7.07
C HIS A 180 8.55 -2.24 -8.19
N VAL A 181 8.14 -1.32 -9.07
CA VAL A 181 7.17 -1.53 -10.15
C VAL A 181 7.86 -1.57 -11.50
N TYR A 182 7.38 -2.47 -12.38
CA TYR A 182 7.95 -2.73 -13.70
C TYR A 182 6.86 -2.91 -14.76
N ASP A 183 7.24 -2.73 -16.04
CA ASP A 183 6.51 -3.23 -17.19
C ASP A 183 6.65 -4.76 -17.23
N LYS A 184 5.52 -5.49 -17.22
CA LYS A 184 5.48 -6.95 -17.23
C LYS A 184 6.30 -7.55 -18.37
N SER A 185 6.16 -7.02 -19.58
CA SER A 185 6.85 -7.57 -20.76
C SER A 185 8.38 -7.45 -20.62
N ALA A 186 8.83 -6.29 -20.17
CA ALA A 186 10.25 -5.98 -20.03
C ALA A 186 10.90 -6.76 -18.88
N ILE A 187 10.23 -6.84 -17.72
CA ILE A 187 10.78 -7.53 -16.55
C ILE A 187 10.84 -9.05 -16.75
N MET A 188 9.84 -9.65 -17.40
CA MET A 188 9.88 -11.09 -17.69
C MET A 188 11.02 -11.44 -18.64
N HIS A 189 11.24 -10.63 -19.67
CA HIS A 189 12.39 -10.79 -20.55
C HIS A 189 13.72 -10.61 -19.80
N TYR A 190 13.83 -9.62 -18.90
CA TYR A 190 15.01 -9.41 -18.07
C TYR A 190 15.32 -10.59 -17.14
N ILE A 191 14.30 -11.16 -16.49
CA ILE A 191 14.44 -12.35 -15.63
C ILE A 191 14.84 -13.57 -16.46
N SER A 192 14.26 -13.75 -17.65
CA SER A 192 14.60 -14.89 -18.52
C SER A 192 16.07 -14.89 -18.98
N LYS A 193 16.66 -13.71 -19.19
CA LYS A 193 18.06 -13.56 -19.60
C LYS A 193 19.05 -13.69 -18.45
N ASN A 194 18.61 -13.53 -17.20
CA ASN A 194 19.48 -13.49 -16.03
C ASN A 194 19.02 -14.52 -15.00
N SER A 195 19.74 -15.64 -14.91
CA SER A 195 19.42 -16.74 -13.97
C SER A 195 19.41 -16.34 -12.49
N ASN A 196 20.05 -15.22 -12.13
CA ASN A 196 20.01 -14.61 -10.80
C ASN A 196 19.70 -13.11 -10.90
N ALA A 197 18.64 -12.77 -11.62
CA ALA A 197 18.20 -11.40 -11.84
C ALA A 197 18.05 -10.64 -10.51
N LYS A 198 18.77 -9.52 -10.39
CA LYS A 198 18.64 -8.56 -9.30
C LYS A 198 17.84 -7.35 -9.75
N CYS A 199 17.19 -6.68 -8.80
CA CYS A 199 16.52 -5.41 -9.03
C CYS A 199 17.51 -4.42 -9.68
N PRO A 200 17.17 -3.79 -10.83
CA PRO A 200 18.04 -2.83 -11.52
C PRO A 200 18.19 -1.48 -10.79
N ILE A 201 17.39 -1.21 -9.76
CA ILE A 201 17.49 0.04 -8.99
C ILE A 201 18.76 0.03 -8.15
N ALA A 202 19.53 1.11 -8.25
CA ALA A 202 20.76 1.29 -7.51
C ALA A 202 20.53 1.13 -6.00
N GLY A 203 21.37 0.33 -5.35
CA GLY A 203 21.26 0.05 -3.90
C GLY A 203 20.21 -0.99 -3.51
N CYS A 204 19.30 -1.37 -4.40
CA CYS A 204 18.31 -2.41 -4.10
C CYS A 204 18.94 -3.81 -4.13
N ARG A 205 18.76 -4.57 -3.04
CA ARG A 205 19.26 -5.96 -2.93
C ARG A 205 18.20 -7.02 -3.29
N GLY A 206 17.03 -6.59 -3.79
CA GLY A 206 15.93 -7.47 -4.14
C GLY A 206 16.29 -8.43 -5.27
N LYS A 207 15.96 -9.72 -5.09
CA LYS A 207 16.05 -10.72 -6.15
C LYS A 207 14.73 -10.77 -6.91
N LEU A 208 14.81 -10.91 -8.23
CA LEU A 208 13.65 -10.95 -9.09
C LEU A 208 13.38 -12.40 -9.51
N GLN A 209 12.17 -12.85 -9.27
CA GLN A 209 11.69 -14.18 -9.65
C GLN A 209 10.33 -14.04 -10.31
N ASN A 210 10.08 -14.86 -11.34
CA ASN A 210 8.85 -14.82 -12.13
C ASN A 210 7.58 -14.94 -11.25
N ASN A 211 7.60 -15.85 -10.27
CA ASN A 211 6.50 -16.08 -9.34
C ASN A 211 6.34 -14.99 -8.26
N LYS A 212 7.28 -14.05 -8.15
CA LYS A 212 7.28 -12.98 -7.15
C LYS A 212 7.03 -11.60 -7.74
N VAL A 213 6.82 -11.51 -9.05
CA VAL A 213 6.50 -10.27 -9.75
C VAL A 213 5.03 -10.34 -10.17
N VAL A 214 4.18 -9.63 -9.45
CA VAL A 214 2.72 -9.75 -9.55
C VAL A 214 2.07 -8.38 -9.70
N CYS A 215 0.96 -8.31 -10.42
CA CYS A 215 0.11 -7.12 -10.42
C CYS A 215 -0.93 -7.30 -9.31
N ASP A 216 -0.65 -6.76 -8.13
CA ASP A 216 -1.64 -6.75 -7.06
C ASP A 216 -2.77 -5.73 -7.37
N PRO A 217 -3.99 -5.91 -6.82
CA PRO A 217 -5.11 -5.01 -7.07
C PRO A 217 -4.86 -3.55 -6.65
N MET A 218 -3.98 -3.32 -5.67
CA MET A 218 -3.64 -1.98 -5.19
C MET A 218 -2.73 -1.25 -6.17
N LEU A 219 -1.79 -1.95 -6.79
CA LEU A 219 -0.85 -1.35 -7.74
C LEU A 219 -1.55 -0.59 -8.88
N LYS A 220 -2.63 -1.15 -9.42
CA LYS A 220 -3.42 -0.48 -10.48
C LYS A 220 -4.08 0.79 -9.96
N TYR A 221 -4.59 0.74 -8.73
CA TYR A 221 -5.23 1.87 -8.08
C TYR A 221 -4.23 3.00 -7.81
N GLU A 222 -3.05 2.67 -7.26
CA GLU A 222 -1.96 3.63 -6.97
C GLU A 222 -1.44 4.30 -8.26
N ILE A 223 -1.32 3.54 -9.35
CA ILE A 223 -0.93 4.10 -10.66
C ILE A 223 -2.04 5.01 -11.22
N GLU A 224 -3.32 4.65 -11.04
CA GLU A 224 -4.42 5.51 -11.48
C GLU A 224 -4.48 6.80 -10.66
N GLU A 225 -4.27 6.72 -9.34
CA GLU A 225 -4.13 7.89 -8.47
C GLU A 225 -3.00 8.79 -8.95
N LEU A 226 -1.82 8.23 -9.26
CA LEU A 226 -0.70 8.98 -9.83
C LEU A 226 -1.05 9.67 -11.16
N ARG A 227 -1.83 9.01 -12.03
CA ARG A 227 -2.33 9.63 -13.28
C ARG A 227 -3.23 10.82 -12.99
N THR A 228 -4.10 10.73 -11.97
CA THR A 228 -4.99 11.84 -11.60
C THR A 228 -4.23 13.03 -11.03
N MET A 229 -3.21 12.79 -10.20
CA MET A 229 -2.35 13.83 -9.65
C MET A 229 -1.58 14.57 -10.74
N ASN A 230 -0.95 13.86 -11.68
CA ASN A 230 -0.23 14.49 -12.79
C ASN A 230 -1.14 15.35 -13.68
N LYS A 231 -2.40 14.92 -13.90
CA LYS A 231 -3.39 15.73 -14.63
C LYS A 231 -3.76 17.02 -13.90
N GLN A 232 -3.81 17.01 -12.57
CA GLN A 232 -4.10 18.20 -11.78
C GLN A 232 -2.90 19.15 -11.73
N SER A 233 -1.68 18.64 -11.61
CA SER A 233 -0.46 19.45 -11.64
C SER A 233 -0.28 20.18 -12.97
N ASN A 234 -0.48 19.49 -14.10
CA ASN A 234 -0.39 20.10 -15.43
C ASN A 234 -1.44 21.18 -15.71
N ARG A 235 -2.52 21.26 -14.91
CA ARG A 235 -3.52 22.34 -15.04
C ARG A 235 -3.13 23.63 -14.30
N GLY A 236 -2.21 23.55 -13.33
CA GLY A 236 -1.71 24.71 -12.59
C GLY A 236 -0.54 25.43 -13.28
N GLU A 237 0.13 24.78 -14.24
CA GLU A 237 1.33 25.29 -14.93
C GLU A 237 1.06 26.09 -16.23
N VAL A 238 -0.19 26.47 -16.51
CA VAL A 238 -0.48 27.41 -17.61
C VAL A 238 -0.15 28.83 -17.13
N ILE A 239 1.13 29.18 -17.13
CA ILE A 239 1.60 30.55 -16.97
C ILE A 239 1.25 31.28 -18.28
N GLU A 240 0.22 32.12 -18.26
CA GLU A 240 -0.04 33.06 -19.37
C GLU A 240 1.09 34.10 -19.40
N ASP A 241 1.97 33.97 -20.39
CA ASP A 241 3.03 34.92 -20.71
C ASP A 241 2.41 36.22 -21.26
N PHE A 242 2.20 37.20 -20.38
CA PHE A 242 1.74 38.55 -20.72
C PHE A 242 2.92 39.50 -20.96
N THR A 243 3.86 39.12 -21.82
CA THR A 243 4.82 40.08 -22.38
C THR A 243 4.23 40.78 -23.61
N ASP A 244 3.16 41.58 -23.37
CA ASP A 244 2.74 42.57 -24.35
C ASP A 244 3.73 43.75 -24.32
N LEU A 245 4.37 43.95 -25.47
CA LEU A 245 5.30 45.00 -25.77
C LEU A 245 4.66 46.37 -25.51
N VAL A 246 5.22 47.10 -24.57
CA VAL A 246 5.10 48.57 -24.50
C VAL A 246 5.89 49.15 -25.66
N ASP A 247 5.22 49.40 -26.78
CA ASP A 247 5.69 50.36 -27.77
C ASP A 247 5.19 51.76 -27.34
N GLU A 248 6.16 52.61 -27.02
CA GLU A 248 6.01 54.02 -26.65
C GLU A 248 5.53 54.86 -27.85
N ASP A 249 4.64 55.82 -27.58
CA ASP A 249 4.48 57.09 -28.33
C ASP A 249 4.25 58.24 -27.34
#